data_AF-A0A6I9XPL2-F1
#
_entry.id   AF-A0A6I9XPL2-F1
#
_cell.length_a   1.000
_cell.length_b   1.000
_cell.length_c   1.000
_cell.angle_alpha   90.00
_cell.angle_beta   90.00
_cell.angle_gamma   90.00
#
_symmetry.space_group_name_H-M   'P 1'
#
loop_
_entity.id
_entity.type
_entity.pdbx_description
1 polymer ?
#
loop_
_entity_poly.entity_id
_entity_poly.type
_entity_poly.pdbx_seq_one_letter_code
_entity_poly.pdbx_strand_id
1 'polypeptide(L)'
;MSQFSCKTHALHEHYYKIYRIIFKILGLWPYQQSYLTRLHNLLFASILLTSIIAQLKQLLDQIKDDWNSLKDKLEINIIEEYAYDMRLFIVAITMFTCFVLFFCIIFESLPLILDVVLPLNESRQFHSVTITEYFVNEEKYIYYIVLHELLTGIIGTILLIGILLLIVMYMMHACALFKIASYRIENTIEKS
;
A
#
# COMPACT_ATOMS: atom_id res chain seq x y z
N MET A 1 -22.46 22.28 31.29
CA MET A 1 -22.60 21.24 30.24
C MET A 1 -22.62 21.83 28.82
N SER A 2 -23.16 23.04 28.60
CA SER A 2 -23.20 23.73 27.28
C SER A 2 -21.83 24.18 26.73
N GLN A 3 -20.90 24.61 27.59
CA GLN A 3 -19.60 25.15 27.16
C GLN A 3 -18.64 24.07 26.62
N PHE A 4 -18.76 22.83 27.10
CA PHE A 4 -17.95 21.69 26.63
C PHE A 4 -18.41 21.24 25.24
N SER A 5 -19.73 21.18 25.01
CA SER A 5 -20.33 20.83 23.71
C SER A 5 -20.03 21.85 22.60
N CYS A 6 -19.95 23.14 22.96
CA CYS A 6 -19.60 24.21 22.02
C CYS A 6 -18.11 24.13 21.61
N LYS A 7 -17.23 23.81 22.58
CA LYS A 7 -15.78 23.67 22.34
C LYS A 7 -15.47 22.46 21.45
N THR A 8 -16.17 21.34 21.63
CA THR A 8 -16.03 20.15 20.78
C THR A 8 -16.54 20.38 19.36
N HIS A 9 -17.63 21.13 19.18
CA HIS A 9 -18.16 21.47 17.85
C HIS A 9 -17.21 22.39 17.07
N ALA A 10 -16.65 23.42 17.72
CA ALA A 10 -15.67 24.33 17.11
C ALA A 10 -14.36 23.63 16.72
N LEU A 11 -13.91 22.66 17.54
CA LEU A 11 -12.73 21.83 17.24
C LEU A 11 -12.98 20.93 16.03
N HIS A 12 -14.18 20.35 15.92
CA HIS A 12 -14.55 19.49 14.79
C HIS A 12 -14.65 20.28 13.48
N GLU A 13 -15.22 21.49 13.50
CA GLU A 13 -15.24 22.38 12.33
C GLU A 13 -13.85 22.79 11.87
N HIS A 14 -12.97 23.17 12.81
CA HIS A 14 -11.60 23.59 12.47
C HIS A 14 -10.79 22.42 11.91
N TYR A 15 -10.92 21.25 12.53
CA TYR A 15 -10.34 20.00 12.03
C TYR A 15 -10.84 19.73 10.61
N TYR A 16 -12.15 19.63 10.40
CA TYR A 16 -12.74 19.37 9.08
C TYR A 16 -12.30 20.39 8.02
N LYS A 17 -12.13 21.67 8.38
CA LYS A 17 -11.65 22.72 7.48
C LYS A 17 -10.19 22.53 7.07
N ILE A 18 -9.32 22.12 7.99
CA ILE A 18 -7.92 21.76 7.67
C ILE A 18 -7.91 20.55 6.74
N TYR A 19 -8.63 19.48 7.09
CA TYR A 19 -8.70 18.28 6.25
C TYR A 19 -9.25 18.61 4.86
N ARG A 20 -10.28 19.45 4.75
CA ARG A 20 -10.83 19.92 3.48
C ARG A 20 -9.81 20.66 2.62
N ILE A 21 -8.97 21.50 3.22
CA ILE A 21 -7.91 22.23 2.49
C ILE A 21 -6.84 21.24 2.01
N ILE A 22 -6.38 20.34 2.89
CA ILE A 22 -5.40 19.30 2.56
C ILE A 22 -5.93 18.41 1.43
N PHE A 23 -7.16 17.89 1.54
CA PHE A 23 -7.78 17.04 0.53
C PHE A 23 -8.05 17.79 -0.79
N LYS A 24 -8.36 19.09 -0.76
CA LYS A 24 -8.50 19.90 -1.98
C LYS A 24 -7.17 20.06 -2.71
N ILE A 25 -6.08 20.31 -1.98
CA ILE A 25 -4.72 20.41 -2.53
C ILE A 25 -4.28 19.05 -3.09
N LEU A 26 -4.57 17.96 -2.38
CA LEU A 26 -4.27 16.61 -2.82
C LEU A 26 -5.19 16.10 -3.94
N GLY A 27 -6.25 16.84 -4.29
CA GLY A 27 -7.15 16.44 -5.37
C GLY A 27 -8.15 15.33 -5.06
N LEU A 28 -8.16 14.87 -3.82
CA LEU A 28 -8.97 13.76 -3.32
C LEU A 28 -10.36 14.19 -2.83
N TRP A 29 -10.70 15.48 -2.93
CA TRP A 29 -12.00 16.00 -2.51
C TRP A 29 -13.08 15.76 -3.59
N PRO A 30 -14.22 15.10 -3.25
CA PRO A 30 -15.17 14.60 -4.25
C PRO A 30 -16.11 15.65 -4.88
N TYR A 31 -16.22 16.86 -4.32
CA TYR A 31 -17.23 17.86 -4.76
C TYR A 31 -16.64 19.01 -5.60
N GLN A 32 -17.16 19.17 -6.83
CA GLN A 32 -16.93 20.24 -7.83
C GLN A 32 -15.47 20.73 -7.95
N GLN A 33 -14.60 19.86 -8.46
CA GLN A 33 -13.20 20.17 -8.73
C GLN A 33 -13.06 21.01 -10.02
N SER A 34 -12.29 22.11 -9.98
CA SER A 34 -12.02 22.91 -11.18
C SER A 34 -11.21 22.10 -12.21
N TYR A 35 -11.40 22.37 -13.51
CA TYR A 35 -10.66 21.71 -14.60
C TYR A 35 -9.14 21.82 -14.40
N LEU A 36 -8.68 22.97 -13.91
CA LEU A 36 -7.27 23.24 -13.63
C LEU A 36 -6.72 22.35 -12.51
N THR A 37 -7.45 22.16 -11.42
CA THR A 37 -6.97 21.28 -10.33
C THR A 37 -6.94 19.82 -10.76
N ARG A 38 -7.91 19.37 -11.57
CA ARG A 38 -7.87 18.01 -12.16
C ARG A 38 -6.65 17.82 -13.06
N LEU A 39 -6.38 18.78 -13.95
CA LEU A 39 -5.21 18.74 -14.82
C LEU A 39 -3.91 18.76 -14.00
N HIS A 40 -3.81 19.62 -12.99
CA HIS A 40 -2.65 19.71 -12.11
C HIS A 40 -2.38 18.39 -11.40
N ASN A 41 -3.40 17.74 -10.86
CA ASN A 41 -3.24 16.46 -10.15
C ASN A 41 -2.85 15.32 -11.09
N LEU A 42 -3.38 15.30 -12.32
CA LEU A 42 -2.97 14.32 -13.33
C LEU A 42 -1.51 14.53 -13.74
N LEU A 43 -1.09 15.78 -13.95
CA LEU A 43 0.31 16.09 -14.25
C LEU A 43 1.22 15.71 -13.08
N PHE A 44 0.87 16.08 -11.85
CA PHE A 44 1.64 15.74 -10.66
C PHE A 44 1.73 14.22 -10.45
N ALA A 45 0.61 13.49 -10.56
CA ALA A 45 0.59 12.04 -10.46
C ALA A 45 1.45 11.40 -11.56
N SER A 46 1.39 11.89 -12.80
CA SER A 46 2.21 11.38 -13.90
C SER A 46 3.71 11.60 -13.66
N ILE A 47 4.10 12.78 -13.13
CA ILE A 47 5.48 13.08 -12.77
C ILE A 47 5.95 12.15 -11.66
N LEU A 48 5.15 11.97 -10.61
CA LEU A 48 5.49 11.06 -9.52
C LEU A 48 5.66 9.62 -10.01
N LEU A 49 4.73 9.13 -10.84
CA LEU A 49 4.80 7.78 -11.41
C LEU A 49 6.06 7.58 -12.24
N THR A 50 6.38 8.52 -13.15
CA THR A 50 7.59 8.43 -13.97
C THR A 50 8.87 8.46 -13.12
N SER A 51 8.91 9.31 -12.09
CA SER A 51 10.04 9.37 -11.15
C SER A 51 10.23 8.06 -10.38
N ILE A 52 9.14 7.46 -9.88
CA ILE A 52 9.19 6.17 -9.18
C ILE A 52 9.69 5.06 -10.11
N ILE A 53 9.19 5.00 -11.35
CA ILE A 53 9.62 4.02 -12.35
C ILE A 53 11.11 4.19 -12.68
N ALA A 54 11.58 5.43 -12.84
CA ALA A 54 12.99 5.71 -13.10
C ALA A 54 13.89 5.28 -11.94
N GLN A 55 13.52 5.60 -10.69
CA GLN A 55 14.24 5.18 -9.49
C GLN A 55 14.28 3.65 -9.35
N LEU A 56 13.15 2.98 -9.59
CA LEU A 56 13.08 1.52 -9.57
C LEU A 56 14.00 0.88 -10.62
N LYS A 57 13.99 1.42 -11.84
CA LYS A 57 14.87 0.93 -12.92
C LYS A 57 16.33 1.09 -12.54
N GLN A 58 16.72 2.26 -12.05
CA GLN A 58 18.08 2.53 -11.62
C GLN A 58 18.52 1.55 -10.50
N LEU A 59 17.64 1.29 -9.53
CA LEU A 59 17.92 0.32 -8.47
C LEU A 59 18.17 -1.10 -9.02
N LEU A 60 17.31 -1.56 -9.94
CA LEU A 60 17.46 -2.89 -10.53
C LEU A 60 18.74 -3.02 -11.37
N ASP A 61 19.06 -1.98 -12.14
CA ASP A 61 20.31 -1.93 -12.91
C ASP A 61 21.53 -1.97 -11.97
N GLN A 62 21.51 -1.22 -10.85
CA GLN A 62 22.56 -1.29 -9.84
C GLN A 62 22.73 -2.68 -9.23
N ILE A 63 21.63 -3.32 -8.81
CA ILE A 63 21.68 -4.69 -8.25
C ILE A 63 22.30 -5.66 -9.27
N LYS A 64 21.93 -5.54 -10.54
CA LYS A 64 22.44 -6.39 -11.61
C LYS A 64 23.94 -6.16 -11.84
N ASP A 65 24.38 -4.91 -11.87
CA ASP A 65 25.78 -4.56 -12.07
C ASP A 65 26.64 -4.99 -10.88
N ASP A 66 26.14 -4.80 -9.65
CA ASP A 66 26.77 -5.28 -8.42
C ASP A 66 26.95 -6.80 -8.49
N TRP A 67 25.91 -7.54 -8.85
CA TRP A 67 25.98 -9.00 -8.99
C TRP A 67 27.03 -9.45 -10.01
N ASN A 68 27.08 -8.80 -11.17
CA ASN A 68 28.06 -9.12 -12.22
C ASN A 68 29.51 -8.78 -11.82
N SER A 69 29.70 -7.88 -10.86
CA SER A 69 31.03 -7.49 -10.38
C SER A 69 31.68 -8.50 -9.43
N LEU A 70 30.86 -9.36 -8.79
CA LEU A 70 31.31 -10.32 -7.79
C LEU A 70 32.00 -11.51 -8.46
N LYS A 71 33.20 -11.83 -7.99
CA LYS A 71 34.01 -12.96 -8.49
C LYS A 71 34.42 -13.92 -7.38
N ASP A 72 34.50 -13.42 -6.15
CA ASP A 72 34.91 -14.21 -5.00
C ASP A 72 33.76 -15.09 -4.51
N LYS A 73 34.09 -16.35 -4.19
CA LYS A 73 33.09 -17.34 -3.78
C LYS A 73 32.42 -17.00 -2.44
N LEU A 74 33.14 -16.36 -1.53
CA LEU A 74 32.59 -15.94 -0.23
C LEU A 74 31.68 -14.73 -0.39
N GLU A 75 32.03 -13.79 -1.27
CA GLU A 75 31.14 -12.66 -1.59
C GLU A 75 29.82 -13.11 -2.23
N ILE A 76 29.88 -14.07 -3.16
CA ILE A 76 28.69 -14.66 -3.78
C ILE A 76 27.84 -15.36 -2.72
N ASN A 77 28.45 -16.16 -1.83
CA ASN A 77 27.74 -16.85 -0.76
C ASN A 77 27.03 -15.88 0.20
N ILE A 78 27.63 -14.71 0.48
CA ILE A 78 26.98 -13.66 1.27
C ILE A 78 25.71 -13.15 0.59
N ILE A 79 25.75 -12.82 -0.71
CA ILE A 79 24.53 -12.33 -1.36
C ILE A 79 23.49 -13.44 -1.50
N GLU A 80 23.89 -14.67 -1.78
CA GLU A 80 22.96 -15.82 -1.85
C GLU A 80 22.24 -16.05 -0.51
N GLU A 81 22.93 -15.90 0.63
CA GLU A 81 22.33 -15.95 1.97
C GLU A 81 21.23 -14.88 2.12
N TYR A 82 21.54 -13.62 1.78
CA TYR A 82 20.56 -12.52 1.86
C TYR A 82 19.39 -12.68 0.88
N ALA A 83 19.65 -13.20 -0.33
CA ALA A 83 18.62 -13.47 -1.32
C ALA A 83 17.68 -14.60 -0.86
N TYR A 84 18.22 -15.62 -0.20
CA TYR A 84 17.44 -16.69 0.42
C TYR A 84 16.54 -16.16 1.54
N ASP A 85 17.10 -15.37 2.46
CA ASP A 85 16.34 -14.75 3.55
C ASP A 85 15.23 -13.83 3.02
N MET A 86 15.54 -13.02 2.01
CA MET A 86 14.55 -12.19 1.33
C MET A 86 13.44 -13.02 0.70
N ARG A 87 13.77 -14.13 0.03
CA ARG A 87 12.79 -15.02 -0.58
C ARG A 87 11.87 -15.63 0.48
N LEU A 88 12.41 -16.07 1.61
CA LEU A 88 11.62 -16.58 2.73
C LEU A 88 10.68 -15.51 3.27
N PHE A 89 11.18 -14.28 3.44
CA PHE A 89 10.38 -13.13 3.87
C PHE A 89 9.24 -12.80 2.90
N ILE A 90 9.50 -12.80 1.58
CA ILE A 90 8.48 -12.60 0.54
C ILE A 90 7.40 -13.68 0.63
N VAL A 91 7.80 -14.96 0.75
CA VAL A 91 6.84 -16.07 0.88
C VAL A 91 6.00 -15.90 2.15
N ALA A 92 6.62 -15.56 3.28
CA ALA A 92 5.91 -15.34 4.55
C ALA A 92 4.89 -14.20 4.45
N ILE A 93 5.28 -13.04 3.90
CA ILE A 93 4.37 -11.89 3.69
C ILE A 93 3.24 -12.26 2.73
N THR A 94 3.54 -12.96 1.64
CA THR A 94 2.53 -13.37 0.66
C THR A 94 1.52 -14.31 1.29
N MET A 95 1.98 -15.32 2.03
CA MET A 95 1.11 -16.25 2.76
C MET A 95 0.25 -15.54 3.80
N PHE A 96 0.84 -14.64 4.59
CA PHE A 96 0.11 -13.83 5.57
C PHE A 96 -0.95 -12.94 4.91
N THR A 97 -0.61 -12.30 3.80
CA THR A 97 -1.54 -11.46 3.03
C THR A 97 -2.69 -12.28 2.47
N CYS A 98 -2.40 -13.44 1.86
CA CYS A 98 -3.43 -14.34 1.34
C CYS A 98 -4.40 -14.79 2.45
N PHE A 99 -3.85 -15.11 3.63
CA PHE A 99 -4.66 -15.45 4.81
C PHE A 99 -5.58 -14.29 5.20
N VAL A 100 -5.03 -13.07 5.38
CA VAL A 100 -5.83 -11.88 5.75
C VAL A 100 -6.90 -11.59 4.70
N LEU A 101 -6.56 -11.58 3.41
CA LEU A 101 -7.52 -11.35 2.32
C LEU A 101 -8.67 -12.37 2.32
N PHE A 102 -8.37 -13.64 2.59
CA PHE A 102 -9.40 -14.67 2.70
C PHE A 102 -10.40 -14.38 3.82
N PHE A 103 -9.93 -13.99 5.01
CA PHE A 103 -10.84 -13.61 6.11
C PHE A 103 -11.60 -12.33 5.82
N CYS A 104 -10.98 -11.34 5.18
CA CYS A 104 -11.65 -10.11 4.76
C CYS A 104 -12.82 -10.41 3.82
N ILE A 105 -12.61 -11.23 2.78
CA ILE A 105 -13.66 -11.63 1.82
C ILE A 105 -14.81 -12.36 2.53
N ILE A 106 -14.51 -13.26 3.46
CA ILE A 106 -15.54 -13.97 4.24
C ILE A 106 -16.36 -12.99 5.07
N PHE A 107 -15.69 -12.09 5.81
CA PHE A 107 -16.37 -11.14 6.67
C PHE A 107 -17.24 -10.15 5.89
N GLU A 108 -16.75 -9.69 4.74
CA GLU A 108 -17.46 -8.78 3.83
C GLU A 108 -18.67 -9.44 3.16
N SER A 109 -18.59 -10.74 2.83
CA SER A 109 -19.69 -11.50 2.22
C SER A 109 -20.69 -12.10 3.21
N LEU A 110 -20.34 -12.19 4.51
CA LEU A 110 -21.21 -12.69 5.58
C LEU A 110 -22.60 -12.02 5.65
N PRO A 111 -22.74 -10.68 5.63
CA PRO A 111 -24.06 -10.05 5.66
C PRO A 111 -24.93 -10.41 4.45
N LEU A 112 -24.33 -10.62 3.27
CA LEU A 112 -25.04 -11.00 2.04
C LEU A 112 -25.53 -12.46 2.11
N ILE A 113 -24.68 -13.38 2.58
CA ILE A 113 -25.04 -14.80 2.74
C ILE A 113 -26.16 -14.97 3.77
N LEU A 114 -26.09 -14.23 4.88
CA LEU A 114 -27.11 -14.27 5.93
C LEU A 114 -28.48 -13.79 5.45
N ASP A 115 -28.53 -12.88 4.47
CA ASP A 115 -29.79 -12.39 3.91
C ASP A 115 -30.46 -13.41 2.96
N VAL A 116 -29.66 -14.17 2.21
CA VAL A 116 -30.16 -15.26 1.34
C VAL A 116 -30.60 -16.48 2.15
N VAL A 117 -29.82 -16.89 3.16
CA VAL A 117 -30.07 -18.12 3.92
C VAL A 117 -31.12 -17.91 5.02
N LEU A 118 -31.15 -16.74 5.64
CA LEU A 118 -32.09 -16.40 6.70
C LEU A 118 -32.61 -14.96 6.50
N PRO A 119 -33.57 -14.77 5.59
CA PRO A 119 -34.21 -13.46 5.40
C PRO A 119 -34.98 -13.09 6.67
N LEU A 120 -34.57 -12.04 7.36
CA LEU A 120 -35.38 -11.46 8.44
C LEU A 120 -36.46 -10.56 7.84
N ASN A 121 -37.61 -10.48 8.51
CA ASN A 121 -38.72 -9.60 8.11
C ASN A 121 -38.39 -8.10 8.25
N GLU A 122 -37.27 -7.76 8.88
CA GLU A 122 -36.70 -6.42 9.01
C GLU A 122 -35.43 -6.34 8.16
N SER A 123 -35.26 -5.26 7.37
CA SER A 123 -34.06 -5.07 6.56
C SER A 123 -32.82 -4.95 7.45
N ARG A 124 -31.88 -5.89 7.34
CA ARG A 124 -30.56 -5.73 7.97
C ARG A 124 -29.88 -4.52 7.34
N GLN A 125 -29.64 -3.47 8.12
CA GLN A 125 -28.96 -2.26 7.64
C GLN A 125 -27.53 -2.65 7.25
N PHE A 126 -27.28 -2.75 5.93
CA PHE A 126 -25.95 -2.99 5.39
C PHE A 126 -25.08 -1.78 5.71
N HIS A 127 -24.33 -1.87 6.81
CA HIS A 127 -23.34 -0.86 7.15
C HIS A 127 -22.08 -1.17 6.36
N SER A 128 -21.98 -0.58 5.17
CA SER A 128 -20.73 -0.56 4.40
C SER A 128 -19.59 -0.12 5.33
N VAL A 129 -18.48 -0.88 5.31
CA VAL A 129 -17.28 -0.57 6.09
C VAL A 129 -16.68 0.78 5.66
N THR A 130 -17.08 1.30 4.49
CA THR A 130 -16.64 2.59 3.97
C THR A 130 -17.84 3.46 3.60
N ILE A 131 -18.02 4.60 4.30
CA ILE A 131 -18.98 5.65 3.91
C ILE A 131 -18.48 6.29 2.62
N THR A 132 -18.80 5.68 1.49
CA THR A 132 -18.58 6.24 0.16
C THR A 132 -19.94 6.60 -0.41
N GLU A 133 -20.18 7.89 -0.62
CA GLU A 133 -21.38 8.37 -1.29
C GLU A 133 -21.32 7.93 -2.76
N TYR A 134 -21.88 6.77 -3.08
CA TYR A 134 -22.12 6.39 -4.45
C TYR A 134 -23.30 7.23 -4.96
N PHE A 135 -23.11 8.00 -6.04
CA PHE A 135 -24.18 8.77 -6.70
C PHE A 135 -25.19 7.86 -7.45
N VAL A 136 -25.36 6.63 -7.00
CA VAL A 136 -26.16 5.55 -7.59
C VAL A 136 -27.02 4.96 -6.47
N ASN A 137 -28.26 4.56 -6.79
CA ASN A 137 -29.20 4.06 -5.80
C ASN A 137 -28.67 2.80 -5.10
N GLU A 138 -28.23 2.94 -3.84
CA GLU A 138 -27.47 1.91 -3.10
C GLU A 138 -28.23 0.59 -3.03
N GLU A 139 -29.51 0.64 -2.72
CA GLU A 139 -30.38 -0.55 -2.56
C GLU A 139 -30.52 -1.39 -3.84
N LYS A 140 -30.42 -0.77 -5.02
CA LYS A 140 -30.57 -1.47 -6.31
C LYS A 140 -29.26 -2.08 -6.80
N TYR A 141 -28.12 -1.53 -6.39
CA TYR A 141 -26.79 -1.86 -6.93
C TYR A 141 -25.81 -2.39 -5.87
N ILE A 142 -26.31 -2.84 -4.71
CA ILE A 142 -25.53 -3.37 -3.57
C ILE A 142 -24.41 -4.33 -4.04
N TYR A 143 -24.74 -5.32 -4.88
CA TYR A 143 -23.75 -6.31 -5.35
C TYR A 143 -22.58 -5.67 -6.13
N TYR A 144 -22.87 -4.68 -6.98
CA TYR A 144 -21.86 -4.01 -7.79
C TYR A 144 -20.98 -3.09 -6.93
N ILE A 145 -21.57 -2.46 -5.90
CA ILE A 145 -20.86 -1.61 -4.94
C ILE A 145 -19.87 -2.45 -4.12
N VAL A 146 -20.33 -3.57 -3.56
CA VAL A 146 -19.47 -4.51 -2.80
C VAL A 146 -18.36 -5.08 -3.69
N LEU A 147 -18.68 -5.45 -4.93
CA LEU A 147 -17.67 -5.93 -5.88
C LEU A 147 -16.60 -4.86 -6.19
N HIS A 148 -17.02 -3.60 -6.39
CA HIS A 148 -16.12 -2.49 -6.65
C HIS A 148 -15.22 -2.19 -5.43
N GLU A 149 -15.78 -2.25 -4.22
CA GLU A 149 -15.04 -2.07 -2.97
C GLU A 149 -14.00 -3.17 -2.76
N LEU A 150 -14.38 -4.44 -2.95
CA LEU A 150 -13.47 -5.57 -2.88
C LEU A 150 -12.32 -5.46 -3.90
N LEU A 151 -12.62 -5.16 -5.16
CA LEU A 151 -11.60 -5.03 -6.21
C LEU A 151 -10.64 -3.88 -5.91
N THR A 152 -11.16 -2.73 -5.47
CA THR A 152 -10.35 -1.57 -5.11
C THR A 152 -9.46 -1.89 -3.90
N GLY A 153 -9.97 -2.61 -2.90
CA GLY A 153 -9.22 -3.06 -1.74
C GLY A 153 -8.09 -4.05 -2.10
N ILE A 154 -8.38 -5.03 -2.96
CA ILE A 154 -7.37 -6.00 -3.46
C ILE A 154 -6.25 -5.26 -4.21
N ILE A 155 -6.59 -4.34 -5.12
CA ILE A 155 -5.59 -3.59 -5.87
C ILE A 155 -4.75 -2.72 -4.91
N GLY A 156 -5.39 -2.04 -3.97
CA GLY A 156 -4.71 -1.20 -2.98
C GLY A 156 -3.73 -2.00 -2.10
N THR A 157 -4.13 -3.18 -1.63
CA THR A 157 -3.27 -4.05 -0.81
C THR A 157 -2.07 -4.59 -1.60
N ILE A 158 -2.27 -5.02 -2.84
CA ILE A 158 -1.17 -5.47 -3.72
C ILE A 158 -0.15 -4.35 -3.94
N LEU A 159 -0.62 -3.13 -4.23
CA LEU A 159 0.26 -1.97 -4.42
C LEU A 159 1.05 -1.64 -3.15
N LEU A 160 0.39 -1.63 -1.99
CA LEU A 160 1.02 -1.34 -0.71
C LEU A 160 2.12 -2.36 -0.37
N ILE A 161 1.83 -3.65 -0.55
CA ILE A 161 2.78 -4.74 -0.30
C ILE A 161 3.94 -4.66 -1.29
N GLY A 162 3.67 -4.39 -2.57
CA GLY A 162 4.69 -4.20 -3.59
C GLY A 162 5.69 -3.11 -3.20
N ILE A 163 5.19 -1.95 -2.75
CA ILE A 163 6.05 -0.85 -2.29
C ILE A 163 6.86 -1.26 -1.05
N LEU A 164 6.23 -1.91 -0.07
CA LEU A 164 6.92 -2.37 1.14
C LEU A 164 8.05 -3.36 0.81
N LEU A 165 7.80 -4.34 -0.06
CA LEU A 165 8.78 -5.33 -0.47
C LEU A 165 9.96 -4.69 -1.21
N LEU A 166 9.72 -3.67 -2.04
CA LEU A 166 10.77 -2.93 -2.73
C LEU A 166 11.70 -2.19 -1.75
N ILE A 167 11.13 -1.56 -0.72
CA ILE A 167 11.91 -0.86 0.31
C ILE A 167 12.77 -1.86 1.09
N VAL A 168 12.17 -2.98 1.52
CA VAL A 168 12.92 -4.03 2.24
C VAL A 168 14.01 -4.63 1.36
N MET A 169 13.72 -4.85 0.07
CA MET A 169 14.69 -5.36 -0.89
C MET A 169 15.91 -4.45 -0.99
N TYR A 170 15.69 -3.14 -1.12
CA TYR A 170 16.75 -2.15 -1.15
C TYR A 170 17.60 -2.17 0.14
N MET A 171 16.96 -2.19 1.31
CA MET A 171 17.65 -2.21 2.59
C MET A 171 18.53 -3.47 2.74
N MET A 172 18.01 -4.64 2.36
CA MET A 172 18.75 -5.90 2.42
C MET A 172 19.93 -5.93 1.44
N HIS A 173 19.75 -5.40 0.23
CA HIS A 173 20.85 -5.27 -0.75
C HIS A 173 21.96 -4.36 -0.21
N ALA A 174 21.59 -3.21 0.36
CA ALA A 174 22.56 -2.31 1.00
C ALA A 174 23.31 -3.00 2.17
N CYS A 175 22.61 -3.76 3.01
CA CYS A 175 23.23 -4.54 4.08
C CYS A 175 24.21 -5.59 3.54
N ALA A 176 23.86 -6.31 2.48
CA ALA A 176 24.72 -7.30 1.85
C ALA A 176 26.01 -6.64 1.29
N LEU A 177 25.89 -5.48 0.62
CA LEU A 177 27.03 -4.72 0.13
C LEU A 177 27.95 -4.25 1.26
N PHE A 178 27.40 -3.79 2.39
CA PHE A 178 28.22 -3.41 3.55
C PHE A 178 28.98 -4.61 4.13
N LYS A 179 28.34 -5.79 4.21
CA LYS A 179 29.00 -7.02 4.67
C LYS A 179 30.12 -7.44 3.74
N ILE A 180 29.93 -7.33 2.42
CA ILE A 180 30.98 -7.56 1.41
C ILE A 180 32.11 -6.55 1.55
N ALA A 181 31.81 -5.26 1.72
CA ALA A 181 32.83 -4.23 1.89
C ALA A 181 33.68 -4.48 3.15
N SER A 182 33.05 -4.87 4.27
CA SER A 182 33.74 -5.28 5.50
C SER A 182 34.66 -6.46 5.27
N TYR A 183 34.17 -7.51 4.61
CA TYR A 183 34.95 -8.70 4.25
C TYR A 183 36.19 -8.34 3.40
N ARG A 184 36.03 -7.46 2.41
CA ARG A 184 37.16 -7.01 1.57
C ARG A 184 38.23 -6.29 2.39
N ILE A 185 37.85 -5.44 3.33
CA ILE A 185 38.78 -4.71 4.21
C ILE A 185 39.58 -5.70 5.08
N GLU A 186 38.91 -6.63 5.73
CA GLU A 186 39.54 -7.64 6.59
C GLU A 186 40.55 -8.50 5.81
N ASN A 187 40.14 -9.01 4.65
CA ASN A 187 40.99 -9.81 3.76
C ASN A 187 42.22 -9.03 3.23
N THR A 188 42.14 -7.70 3.09
CA THR A 188 43.31 -6.89 2.72
C THR A 188 44.30 -6.70 3.87
N ILE A 189 43.82 -6.64 5.11
CA ILE A 189 44.67 -6.50 6.31
C ILE A 189 45.38 -7.81 6.62
N GLU A 190 44.70 -8.96 6.52
CA GLU A 190 45.32 -10.27 6.76
C GLU A 190 46.40 -10.64 5.75
N LYS A 191 46.35 -10.05 4.54
CA LYS A 191 47.32 -10.28 3.47
C LYS A 191 48.51 -9.31 3.46
N SER A 192 48.51 -8.27 4.32
CA SER A 192 49.60 -7.28 4.42
C SER A 192 50.62 -7.67 5.49
#